data_AF-A0A520I5K1-F1
#
_entry.id   AF-A0A520I5K1-F1
#
_cell.length_a   1.000
_cell.length_b   1.000
_cell.length_c   1.000
_cell.angle_alpha   90.00
_cell.angle_beta   90.00
_cell.angle_gamma   90.00
#
_symmetry.space_group_name_H-M   'P 1'
#
loop_
_entity.id
_entity.type
_entity.pdbx_description
1 polymer ?
#
loop_
_entity_poly.entity_id
_entity_poly.type
_entity_poly.pdbx_seq_one_letter_code
_entity_poly.pdbx_strand_id
1 'polypeptide(L)'
;PYSALPTETFERVLHFISDGGYSLKAYDRFKRLTKDADGTWRVSHPKFIGQHRLNAGIIVEATMLNVRFGNGRVLGRVEEAFAAQLSHGDTFFFAGLSLEVMKIDLEDLVVRATSKPARIPTYGGSRMPLSTNLADRVRGFLAHSGDWARFPDDVREWLEMQAYRSVMPEPGQLLVETFPREGRHYMVAYSFEGWNAHQSLGMLITRRMETQGLKPLGFVANDYALAVYGLEKITDPAALFSADILEHEFVEWVQQSHLLKRAFREVAVIGGLVERQHPGKRKTGKQVTFSTDLIYDVLRKYEPTHLLLEAAWADARARMTDVGRLASLLDRAAATMVHVDLERVTPLAVPVLTLIGREKISTNSSDDALLIEAEAMIADAMRPD
;
A
#
# COMPACT_ATOMS: atom_id res chain seq x y z
N PRO A 1 15.36 -18.83 -10.68
CA PRO A 1 15.42 -18.13 -9.37
C PRO A 1 16.70 -18.40 -8.55
N TYR A 2 17.17 -19.66 -8.46
CA TYR A 2 18.25 -20.04 -7.52
C TYR A 2 19.61 -20.34 -8.17
N SER A 3 19.78 -20.04 -9.47
CA SER A 3 21.01 -20.36 -10.22
C SER A 3 22.25 -19.60 -9.76
N ALA A 4 22.08 -18.47 -9.06
CA ALA A 4 23.15 -17.65 -8.49
C ALA A 4 23.13 -17.66 -6.95
N LEU A 5 22.45 -18.63 -6.32
CA LEU A 5 22.37 -18.72 -4.87
C LEU A 5 23.75 -19.05 -4.28
N PRO A 6 24.32 -18.22 -3.40
CA PRO A 6 25.60 -18.52 -2.76
C PRO A 6 25.53 -19.83 -1.97
N THR A 7 26.59 -20.62 -2.03
CA THR A 7 26.69 -21.90 -1.30
C THR A 7 26.45 -21.71 0.20
N GLU A 8 26.99 -20.66 0.79
CA GLU A 8 26.78 -20.31 2.20
C GLU A 8 25.30 -20.09 2.54
N THR A 9 24.55 -19.40 1.67
CA THR A 9 23.11 -19.19 1.87
C THR A 9 22.35 -20.52 1.78
N PHE A 10 22.72 -21.39 0.85
CA PHE A 10 22.14 -22.72 0.73
C PHE A 10 22.41 -23.57 1.98
N GLU A 11 23.63 -23.53 2.52
CA GLU A 11 23.98 -24.21 3.76
C GLU A 11 23.19 -23.68 4.96
N ARG A 12 23.01 -22.35 5.07
CA ARG A 12 22.15 -21.74 6.11
C ARG A 12 20.71 -22.22 6.02
N VAL A 13 20.16 -22.35 4.81
CA VAL A 13 18.81 -22.92 4.59
C VAL A 13 18.77 -24.38 5.02
N LEU A 14 19.75 -25.19 4.64
CA LEU A 14 19.83 -26.60 5.05
C LEU A 14 19.92 -26.73 6.57
N HIS A 15 20.74 -25.91 7.23
CA HIS A 15 20.84 -25.87 8.68
C HIS A 15 19.50 -25.52 9.33
N PHE A 16 18.85 -24.46 8.86
CA PHE A 16 17.52 -24.06 9.32
C PHE A 16 16.48 -25.20 9.23
N ILE A 17 16.51 -26.00 8.16
CA ILE A 17 15.58 -27.12 8.00
C ILE A 17 16.02 -28.33 8.85
N SER A 18 17.32 -28.53 9.04
CA SER A 18 17.88 -29.67 9.77
C SER A 18 17.68 -29.59 11.28
N ASP A 19 17.80 -28.42 11.88
CA ASP A 19 17.72 -28.24 13.33
C ASP A 19 17.07 -26.91 13.77
N GLY A 20 16.55 -26.12 12.84
CA GLY A 20 15.97 -24.80 13.14
C GLY A 20 16.98 -23.66 13.19
N GLY A 21 18.28 -23.92 13.01
CA GLY A 21 19.33 -22.90 13.16
C GLY A 21 19.76 -22.70 14.62
N TYR A 22 20.67 -21.75 14.87
CA TYR A 22 21.35 -21.61 16.17
C TYR A 22 20.38 -21.48 17.34
N SER A 23 19.37 -20.60 17.24
CA SER A 23 18.43 -20.33 18.33
C SER A 23 17.37 -21.41 18.57
N LEU A 24 17.17 -22.34 17.61
CA LEU A 24 16.03 -23.27 17.63
C LEU A 24 16.44 -24.75 17.71
N LYS A 25 17.75 -25.04 17.69
CA LYS A 25 18.37 -26.37 17.84
C LYS A 25 17.84 -27.22 18.98
N ALA A 26 17.48 -26.57 20.09
CA ALA A 26 16.99 -27.24 21.29
C ALA A 26 15.58 -27.84 21.12
N TYR A 27 14.84 -27.49 20.07
CA TYR A 27 13.46 -27.94 19.88
C TYR A 27 13.35 -29.01 18.79
N ASP A 28 12.99 -30.23 19.18
CA ASP A 28 12.84 -31.38 18.27
C ASP A 28 11.82 -31.16 17.15
N ARG A 29 10.88 -30.22 17.32
CA ARG A 29 9.91 -29.86 16.27
C ARG A 29 10.55 -29.25 15.02
N PHE A 30 11.73 -28.64 15.15
CA PHE A 30 12.44 -28.02 14.02
C PHE A 30 13.49 -28.92 13.38
N LYS A 31 13.73 -30.11 13.95
CA LYS A 31 14.64 -31.11 13.40
C LYS A 31 14.01 -31.90 12.25
N ARG A 32 13.73 -31.25 11.12
CA ARG A 32 12.92 -31.82 10.01
C ARG A 32 13.73 -32.74 9.09
N LEU A 33 15.02 -32.46 8.93
CA LEU A 33 15.95 -33.28 8.16
C LEU A 33 17.07 -33.81 9.05
N THR A 34 17.57 -34.99 8.73
CA THR A 34 18.80 -35.55 9.30
C THR A 34 19.75 -35.95 8.18
N LYS A 35 21.05 -35.84 8.44
CA LYS A 35 22.09 -36.28 7.52
C LYS A 35 22.54 -37.68 7.93
N ASP A 36 22.51 -38.62 7.00
CA ASP A 36 23.00 -39.98 7.20
C ASP A 36 24.55 -40.00 7.06
N ALA A 37 25.17 -41.11 7.46
CA ALA A 37 26.62 -41.26 7.51
C ALA A 37 27.30 -41.20 6.13
N ASP A 38 26.57 -41.54 5.07
CA ASP A 38 26.98 -41.44 3.67
C ASP A 38 26.89 -40.00 3.12
N GLY A 39 26.39 -39.06 3.93
CA GLY A 39 26.21 -37.67 3.58
C GLY A 39 24.85 -37.33 2.96
N THR A 40 23.97 -38.32 2.79
CA THR A 40 22.62 -38.15 2.22
C THR A 40 21.69 -37.50 3.24
N TRP A 41 20.82 -36.58 2.80
CA TRP A 41 19.80 -35.98 3.65
C TRP A 41 18.47 -36.71 3.53
N ARG A 42 17.83 -37.02 4.66
CA ARG A 42 16.49 -37.61 4.70
C ARG A 42 15.59 -36.91 5.71
N VAL A 43 14.28 -37.06 5.53
CA VAL A 43 13.29 -36.60 6.51
C VAL A 43 13.46 -37.39 7.81
N SER A 44 13.54 -36.68 8.93
CA SER A 44 13.78 -37.28 10.25
C SER A 44 12.61 -38.15 10.73
N HIS A 45 11.37 -37.78 10.36
CA HIS A 45 10.16 -38.51 10.74
C HIS A 45 9.02 -38.35 9.72
N PRO A 46 8.25 -39.42 9.38
CA PRO A 46 7.16 -39.37 8.39
C PRO A 46 6.10 -38.30 8.65
N LYS A 47 5.84 -37.97 9.93
CA LYS A 47 4.92 -36.89 10.34
C LYS A 47 5.21 -35.54 9.64
N PHE A 48 6.48 -35.24 9.38
CA PHE A 48 6.88 -33.98 8.74
C PHE A 48 6.45 -33.92 7.27
N ILE A 49 6.31 -35.07 6.60
CA ILE A 49 5.82 -35.14 5.22
C ILE A 49 4.35 -34.70 5.17
N GLY A 50 3.50 -35.29 6.03
CA GLY A 50 2.10 -34.91 6.11
C GLY A 50 1.92 -33.45 6.53
N GLN A 51 2.68 -33.02 7.54
CA GLN A 51 2.62 -31.66 8.06
C GLN A 51 3.07 -30.61 7.03
N HIS A 52 4.13 -30.90 6.27
CA HIS A 52 4.58 -30.04 5.18
C HIS A 52 3.51 -29.94 4.09
N ARG A 53 2.90 -31.05 3.66
CA ARG A 53 1.84 -31.03 2.63
C ARG A 53 0.62 -30.19 3.02
N LEU A 54 0.25 -30.18 4.30
CA LEU A 54 -0.86 -29.37 4.81
C LEU A 54 -0.58 -27.86 4.85
N ASN A 55 0.70 -27.48 4.88
CA ASN A 55 1.14 -26.08 5.00
C ASN A 55 1.91 -25.59 3.76
N ALA A 56 2.10 -26.45 2.76
CA ALA A 56 2.82 -26.12 1.55
C ALA A 56 2.04 -25.10 0.72
N GLY A 57 2.72 -24.02 0.34
CA GLY A 57 2.14 -22.94 -0.44
C GLY A 57 2.81 -21.62 -0.10
N ILE A 58 2.78 -20.70 -1.07
CA ILE A 58 3.30 -19.33 -0.92
C ILE A 58 2.18 -18.29 -0.72
N ILE A 59 0.92 -18.69 -0.96
CA ILE A 59 -0.23 -17.81 -0.81
C ILE A 59 -0.63 -17.79 0.66
N VAL A 60 -0.33 -16.68 1.31
CA VAL A 60 -0.82 -16.40 2.66
C VAL A 60 -2.13 -15.61 2.52
N GLU A 61 -3.22 -16.14 3.07
CA GLU A 61 -4.52 -15.42 3.10
C GLU A 61 -4.34 -14.04 3.75
N ALA A 62 -5.01 -13.04 3.18
CA ALA A 62 -5.10 -11.71 3.79
C ALA A 62 -5.68 -11.85 5.20
N THR A 63 -4.92 -11.38 6.19
CA THR A 63 -5.38 -11.39 7.58
C THR A 63 -6.38 -10.26 7.77
N MET A 64 -7.42 -10.50 8.56
CA MET A 64 -8.48 -9.53 8.80
C MET A 64 -8.46 -9.09 10.27
N LEU A 65 -8.64 -7.80 10.54
CA LEU A 65 -8.88 -7.24 11.87
C LEU A 65 -10.38 -7.06 12.09
N ASN A 66 -10.86 -7.28 13.31
CA ASN A 66 -12.21 -6.95 13.71
C ASN A 66 -12.34 -5.45 13.92
N VAL A 67 -13.31 -4.82 13.27
CA VAL A 67 -13.68 -3.44 13.59
C VAL A 67 -14.66 -3.49 14.75
N ARG A 68 -14.34 -2.85 15.87
CA ARG A 68 -15.22 -2.85 17.05
C ARG A 68 -15.21 -1.53 17.80
N PHE A 69 -16.32 -1.23 18.46
CA PHE A 69 -16.40 -0.09 19.36
C PHE A 69 -15.62 -0.34 20.66
N GLY A 70 -15.26 0.74 21.36
CA GLY A 70 -14.64 0.67 22.69
C GLY A 70 -15.49 -0.08 23.72
N ASN A 71 -16.81 -0.14 23.54
CA ASN A 71 -17.74 -0.92 24.38
C ASN A 71 -17.79 -2.42 24.02
N GLY A 72 -16.97 -2.89 23.08
CA GLY A 72 -16.88 -4.31 22.69
C GLY A 72 -17.80 -4.74 21.55
N ARG A 73 -18.72 -3.89 21.06
CA ARG A 73 -19.60 -4.23 19.93
C ARG A 73 -18.78 -4.35 18.63
N VAL A 74 -18.77 -5.54 18.03
CA VAL A 74 -18.12 -5.83 16.74
C VAL A 74 -19.01 -5.41 15.59
N LEU A 75 -18.47 -4.62 14.66
CA LEU A 75 -19.14 -4.14 13.45
C LEU A 75 -18.89 -5.04 12.23
N GLY A 76 -17.73 -5.69 12.19
CA GLY A 76 -17.32 -6.51 11.04
C GLY A 76 -15.81 -6.70 11.02
N ARG A 77 -15.26 -7.01 9.84
CA ARG A 77 -13.83 -7.23 9.65
C ARG A 77 -13.29 -6.43 8.45
N VAL A 78 -12.10 -5.89 8.58
CA VAL A 78 -11.34 -5.22 7.50
C VAL A 78 -10.03 -5.95 7.26
N GLU A 79 -9.47 -5.85 6.06
CA GLU A 79 -8.13 -6.37 5.80
C GLU A 79 -7.10 -5.65 6.66
N GLU A 80 -6.13 -6.40 7.17
CA GLU A 80 -5.01 -5.86 7.94
C GLU A 80 -4.17 -4.89 7.12
N ALA A 81 -4.09 -5.08 5.80
CA ALA A 81 -3.41 -4.14 4.92
C ALA A 81 -4.03 -2.74 4.99
N PHE A 82 -5.36 -2.66 5.00
CA PHE A 82 -6.08 -1.41 5.20
C PHE A 82 -5.90 -0.88 6.63
N ALA A 83 -6.03 -1.74 7.64
CA ALA A 83 -5.87 -1.33 9.03
C ALA A 83 -4.47 -0.78 9.34
N ALA A 84 -3.42 -1.32 8.71
CA ALA A 84 -2.04 -0.87 8.86
C ALA A 84 -1.77 0.53 8.26
N GLN A 85 -2.66 1.02 7.39
CA GLN A 85 -2.58 2.38 6.86
C GLN A 85 -3.25 3.41 7.79
N LEU A 86 -3.92 2.97 8.85
CA LEU A 86 -4.60 3.84 9.80
C LEU A 86 -3.69 4.18 10.99
N SER A 87 -3.88 5.36 11.55
CA SER A 87 -3.30 5.81 12.81
C SER A 87 -4.39 6.24 13.79
N HIS A 88 -4.03 6.48 15.06
CA HIS A 88 -4.96 7.05 16.04
C HIS A 88 -5.51 8.40 15.54
N GLY A 89 -6.83 8.58 15.56
CA GLY A 89 -7.52 9.78 15.09
C GLY A 89 -7.97 9.72 13.62
N ASP A 90 -7.48 8.77 12.82
CA ASP A 90 -7.89 8.62 11.42
C ASP A 90 -9.35 8.19 11.32
N THR A 91 -10.03 8.62 10.25
CA THR A 91 -11.45 8.35 10.04
C THR A 91 -11.69 7.51 8.79
N PHE A 92 -12.51 6.47 8.92
CA PHE A 92 -12.91 5.62 7.80
C PHE A 92 -14.37 5.18 7.88
N PHE A 93 -15.00 4.95 6.73
CA PHE A 93 -16.38 4.51 6.64
C PHE A 93 -16.44 2.98 6.64
N PHE A 94 -17.25 2.40 7.51
CA PHE A 94 -17.39 0.96 7.61
C PHE A 94 -18.72 0.59 8.25
N ALA A 95 -19.38 -0.45 7.70
CA ALA A 95 -20.70 -0.92 8.15
C ALA A 95 -21.76 0.21 8.24
N GLY A 96 -21.72 1.17 7.30
CA GLY A 96 -22.69 2.28 7.23
C GLY A 96 -22.40 3.45 8.18
N LEU A 97 -21.24 3.47 8.85
CA LEU A 97 -20.87 4.50 9.81
C LEU A 97 -19.51 5.10 9.49
N SER A 98 -19.36 6.40 9.70
CA SER A 98 -18.05 7.06 9.82
C SER A 98 -17.46 6.73 11.19
N LEU A 99 -16.27 6.14 11.19
CA LEU A 99 -15.59 5.64 12.37
C LEU A 99 -14.24 6.34 12.52
N GLU A 100 -13.91 6.76 13.73
CA GLU A 100 -12.60 7.31 14.09
C GLU A 100 -11.80 6.27 14.88
N VAL A 101 -10.56 6.06 14.48
CA VAL A 101 -9.66 5.06 15.06
C VAL A 101 -9.19 5.54 16.43
N MET A 102 -9.55 4.79 17.46
CA MET A 102 -9.13 5.04 18.84
C MET A 102 -7.89 4.24 19.20
N LYS A 103 -7.78 3.02 18.68
CA LYS A 103 -6.63 2.14 18.94
C LYS A 103 -6.56 1.06 17.88
N ILE A 104 -5.34 0.72 17.50
CA ILE A 104 -5.07 -0.44 16.66
C ILE A 104 -4.38 -1.46 17.54
N ASP A 105 -5.05 -2.58 17.77
CA ASP A 105 -4.49 -3.76 18.40
C ASP A 105 -4.17 -4.81 17.32
N LEU A 106 -3.52 -5.91 17.71
CA LEU A 106 -3.13 -7.00 16.80
C LEU A 106 -4.30 -7.61 16.02
N GLU A 107 -5.52 -7.55 16.57
CA GLU A 107 -6.72 -8.17 15.99
C GLU A 107 -7.89 -7.22 15.88
N ASP A 108 -7.85 -6.10 16.59
CA ASP A 108 -9.00 -5.21 16.73
C ASP A 108 -8.61 -3.81 16.31
N LEU A 109 -9.39 -3.28 15.38
CA LEU A 109 -9.45 -1.86 15.08
C LEU A 109 -10.54 -1.26 15.97
N VAL A 110 -10.11 -0.68 17.11
CA VAL A 110 -11.02 -0.08 18.09
C VAL A 110 -11.40 1.32 17.62
N VAL A 111 -12.70 1.55 17.49
CA VAL A 111 -13.25 2.76 16.88
C VAL A 111 -14.29 3.45 17.75
N ARG A 112 -14.57 4.72 17.45
CA ARG A 112 -15.77 5.44 17.87
C ARG A 112 -16.52 5.98 16.66
N ALA A 113 -17.83 6.18 16.78
CA ALA A 113 -18.59 6.87 15.75
C ALA A 113 -18.15 8.34 15.70
N THR A 114 -18.07 8.91 14.51
CA THR A 114 -17.69 10.31 14.30
C THR A 114 -18.53 10.93 13.20
N SER A 115 -18.72 12.24 13.25
CA SER A 115 -19.30 13.03 12.16
C SER A 115 -18.24 13.58 11.20
N LYS A 116 -16.95 13.37 11.51
CA LYS A 116 -15.85 13.73 10.62
C LYS A 116 -15.96 12.98 9.28
N PRO A 117 -15.58 13.61 8.15
CA PRO A 117 -15.45 12.94 6.86
C PRO A 117 -14.55 11.71 6.97
N ALA A 118 -14.88 10.62 6.27
CA ALA A 118 -14.26 9.32 6.49
C ALA A 118 -13.95 8.62 5.16
N ARG A 119 -12.74 8.07 5.03
CA ARG A 119 -12.26 7.35 3.83
C ARG A 119 -12.80 5.91 3.78
N ILE A 120 -12.99 5.30 2.62
CA ILE A 120 -13.50 3.91 2.58
C ILE A 120 -12.36 2.89 2.38
N PRO A 121 -12.43 1.73 3.03
CA PRO A 121 -11.47 0.65 2.80
C PRO A 121 -11.47 0.17 1.35
N THR A 122 -10.35 0.37 0.68
CA THR A 122 -10.06 -0.24 -0.62
C THR A 122 -9.41 -1.61 -0.39
N TYR A 123 -10.01 -2.66 -0.94
CA TYR A 123 -9.51 -4.03 -0.83
C TYR A 123 -8.53 -4.32 -1.97
N GLY A 124 -7.33 -4.78 -1.61
CA GLY A 124 -6.21 -4.96 -2.52
C GLY A 124 -6.37 -6.19 -3.40
N GLY A 125 -7.16 -6.09 -4.47
CA GLY A 125 -7.01 -7.00 -5.61
C GLY A 125 -5.56 -6.94 -6.13
N SER A 126 -5.01 -8.07 -6.59
CA SER A 126 -3.65 -8.14 -7.18
C SER A 126 -3.56 -7.26 -8.43
N ARG A 127 -3.26 -5.97 -8.24
CA ARG A 127 -3.01 -5.00 -9.31
C ARG A 127 -1.50 -4.90 -9.47
N MET A 128 -0.98 -5.31 -10.63
CA MET A 128 0.43 -5.09 -10.93
C MET A 128 0.63 -3.58 -11.16
N PRO A 129 1.56 -2.93 -10.46
CA PRO A 129 1.80 -1.50 -10.65
C PRO A 129 2.40 -1.23 -12.03
N LEU A 130 2.19 0.00 -12.53
CA LEU A 130 2.82 0.48 -13.76
C LEU A 130 4.35 0.38 -13.65
N SER A 131 4.99 -0.35 -14.57
CA SER A 131 6.45 -0.41 -14.61
C SER A 131 7.04 0.95 -14.99
N THR A 132 8.26 1.27 -14.52
CA THR A 132 8.91 2.56 -14.82
C THR A 132 9.03 2.79 -16.33
N ASN A 133 9.46 1.77 -17.08
CA ASN A 133 9.58 1.85 -18.53
C ASN A 133 8.25 2.14 -19.23
N LEU A 134 7.14 1.58 -18.72
CA LEU A 134 5.81 1.84 -19.27
C LEU A 134 5.36 3.26 -18.91
N ALA A 135 5.59 3.71 -17.68
CA ALA A 135 5.30 5.07 -17.24
C ALA A 135 6.03 6.10 -18.11
N ASP A 136 7.33 5.92 -18.35
CA ASP A 136 8.15 6.83 -19.13
C ASP A 136 7.71 6.89 -20.60
N ARG A 137 7.31 5.73 -21.16
CA ARG A 137 6.79 5.69 -22.52
C ARG A 137 5.43 6.39 -22.64
N VAL A 138 4.55 6.22 -21.66
CA VAL A 138 3.25 6.93 -21.61
C VAL A 138 3.48 8.43 -21.50
N ARG A 139 4.35 8.89 -20.59
CA ARG A 139 4.73 10.31 -20.49
C ARG A 139 5.25 10.86 -21.81
N GLY A 140 6.09 10.08 -22.51
CA GLY A 140 6.57 10.42 -23.85
C GLY A 140 5.43 10.70 -24.82
N PHE A 141 4.44 9.82 -24.91
CA PHE A 141 3.28 10.06 -25.79
C PHE A 141 2.42 11.26 -25.35
N LEU A 142 2.29 11.49 -24.05
CA LEU A 142 1.51 12.60 -23.52
C LEU A 142 2.18 13.96 -23.83
N ALA A 143 3.50 14.06 -23.76
CA ALA A 143 4.22 15.31 -24.02
C ALA A 143 4.25 15.70 -25.52
N HIS A 144 4.28 14.72 -26.44
CA HIS A 144 4.43 14.99 -27.87
C HIS A 144 3.07 15.06 -28.57
N SER A 145 2.52 16.27 -28.74
CA SER A 145 1.22 16.49 -29.40
C SER A 145 1.15 15.93 -30.83
N GLY A 146 2.28 15.88 -31.54
CA GLY A 146 2.36 15.26 -32.88
C GLY A 146 2.06 13.76 -32.89
N ASP A 147 2.19 13.06 -31.77
CA ASP A 147 1.84 11.64 -31.65
C ASP A 147 0.34 11.42 -31.38
N TRP A 148 -0.41 12.44 -30.96
CA TRP A 148 -1.81 12.28 -30.54
C TRP A 148 -2.76 11.90 -31.67
N ALA A 149 -2.41 12.23 -32.92
CA ALA A 149 -3.14 11.80 -34.10
C ALA A 149 -3.19 10.26 -34.27
N ARG A 150 -2.33 9.51 -33.56
CA ARG A 150 -2.34 8.04 -33.54
C ARG A 150 -3.34 7.45 -32.55
N PHE A 151 -3.86 8.26 -31.63
CA PHE A 151 -4.86 7.82 -30.67
C PHE A 151 -6.28 7.88 -31.25
N PRO A 152 -7.22 7.10 -30.68
CA PRO A 152 -8.64 7.28 -30.96
C PRO A 152 -9.06 8.75 -30.78
N ASP A 153 -10.03 9.21 -31.57
CA ASP A 153 -10.47 10.61 -31.55
C ASP A 153 -10.84 11.10 -30.15
N ASP A 154 -11.58 10.28 -29.37
CA ASP A 154 -11.95 10.58 -27.99
C ASP A 154 -10.74 10.85 -27.08
N VAL A 155 -9.66 10.08 -27.25
CA VAL A 155 -8.43 10.25 -26.47
C VAL A 155 -7.67 11.48 -26.94
N ARG A 156 -7.60 11.73 -28.25
CA ARG A 156 -6.97 12.93 -28.79
C ARG A 156 -7.66 14.19 -28.28
N GLU A 157 -8.98 14.25 -28.39
CA GLU A 157 -9.78 15.39 -27.91
C GLU A 157 -9.54 15.63 -26.41
N TRP A 158 -9.49 14.54 -25.62
CA TRP A 158 -9.19 14.62 -24.19
C TRP A 158 -7.82 15.24 -23.88
N LEU A 159 -6.78 14.88 -24.64
CA LEU A 159 -5.42 15.41 -24.48
C LEU A 159 -5.31 16.85 -24.97
N GLU A 160 -5.95 17.19 -26.09
CA GLU A 160 -6.03 18.56 -26.60
C GLU A 160 -6.72 19.48 -25.59
N MET A 161 -7.79 18.98 -24.97
CA MET A 161 -8.56 19.73 -23.99
C MET A 161 -7.78 19.92 -22.67
N GLN A 162 -6.98 18.92 -22.26
CA GLN A 162 -6.05 19.06 -21.16
C GLN A 162 -5.00 20.14 -21.46
N ALA A 163 -4.40 20.10 -22.66
CA ALA A 163 -3.36 21.05 -23.06
C ALA A 163 -3.88 22.49 -23.23
N TYR A 164 -5.16 22.65 -23.56
CA TYR A 164 -5.80 23.96 -23.59
C TYR A 164 -6.08 24.51 -22.19
N ARG A 165 -6.59 23.67 -21.27
CA ARG A 165 -6.97 24.12 -19.91
C ARG A 165 -5.82 24.29 -18.95
N SER A 166 -4.79 23.47 -19.10
CA SER A 166 -3.67 23.35 -18.18
C SER A 166 -2.40 23.16 -19.00
N VAL A 167 -1.52 22.26 -18.58
CA VAL A 167 -0.25 21.95 -19.24
C VAL A 167 -0.14 20.44 -19.41
N MET A 168 0.48 20.01 -20.51
CA MET A 168 0.96 18.64 -20.65
C MET A 168 2.40 18.57 -20.12
N PRO A 169 2.69 17.79 -19.07
CA PRO A 169 4.02 17.77 -18.48
C PRO A 169 5.04 17.16 -19.43
N GLU A 170 6.20 17.79 -19.53
CA GLU A 170 7.35 17.18 -20.20
C GLU A 170 7.86 15.95 -19.42
N PRO A 171 8.55 15.01 -20.08
CA PRO A 171 9.19 13.90 -19.37
C PRO A 171 10.11 14.40 -18.26
N GLY A 172 9.90 13.88 -17.04
CA GLY A 172 10.67 14.29 -15.85
C GLY A 172 10.07 15.45 -15.07
N GLN A 173 9.09 16.18 -15.61
CA GLN A 173 8.32 17.17 -14.86
C GLN A 173 7.28 16.51 -13.95
N LEU A 174 6.95 17.20 -12.85
CA LEU A 174 5.85 16.86 -11.97
C LEU A 174 4.76 17.91 -12.14
N LEU A 175 3.74 17.62 -12.96
CA LEU A 175 2.56 18.48 -13.01
C LEU A 175 1.79 18.35 -11.69
N VAL A 176 1.46 19.49 -11.10
CA VAL A 176 0.56 19.60 -9.96
C VAL A 176 -0.52 20.62 -10.30
N GLU A 177 -1.78 20.21 -10.20
CA GLU A 177 -2.93 21.06 -10.45
C GLU A 177 -3.71 21.29 -9.18
N THR A 178 -4.10 22.54 -8.90
CA THR A 178 -4.98 22.88 -7.78
C THR A 178 -6.27 23.50 -8.28
N PHE A 179 -7.42 23.10 -7.75
CA PHE A 179 -8.71 23.70 -8.11
C PHE A 179 -9.76 23.53 -7.01
N PRO A 180 -10.73 24.46 -6.91
CA PRO A 180 -11.90 24.26 -6.08
C PRO A 180 -12.93 23.37 -6.81
N ARG A 181 -13.63 22.52 -6.05
CA ARG A 181 -14.80 21.78 -6.54
C ARG A 181 -15.73 21.43 -5.38
N GLU A 182 -17.04 21.69 -5.54
CA GLU A 182 -18.08 21.30 -4.58
C GLU A 182 -17.77 21.72 -3.13
N GLY A 183 -17.24 22.94 -2.94
CA GLY A 183 -16.90 23.48 -1.63
C GLY A 183 -15.65 22.88 -0.98
N ARG A 184 -14.81 22.20 -1.76
CA ARG A 184 -13.52 21.63 -1.33
C ARG A 184 -12.40 22.12 -2.25
N HIS A 185 -11.17 22.02 -1.77
CA HIS A 185 -9.97 22.31 -2.54
C HIS A 185 -9.21 21.03 -2.84
N TYR A 186 -8.88 20.83 -4.12
CA TYR A 186 -8.17 19.66 -4.62
C TYR A 186 -6.76 20.03 -5.04
N MET A 187 -5.83 19.09 -4.83
CA MET A 187 -4.51 19.09 -5.45
C MET A 187 -4.29 17.72 -6.11
N VAL A 188 -4.01 17.72 -7.41
CA VAL A 188 -3.74 16.50 -8.19
C VAL A 188 -2.30 16.53 -8.70
N ALA A 189 -1.52 15.51 -8.35
CA ALA A 189 -0.12 15.36 -8.75
C ALA A 189 0.05 14.18 -9.72
N TYR A 190 0.56 14.46 -10.92
CA TYR A 190 0.68 13.50 -12.02
C TYR A 190 2.08 12.89 -12.08
N SER A 191 2.41 12.06 -11.09
CA SER A 191 3.78 11.57 -10.89
C SER A 191 4.11 10.26 -11.61
N PHE A 192 3.12 9.48 -12.06
CA PHE A 192 3.26 8.15 -12.68
C PHE A 192 4.20 7.18 -11.96
N GLU A 193 4.38 7.33 -10.65
CA GLU A 193 5.23 6.43 -9.86
C GLU A 193 4.54 5.08 -9.56
N GLY A 194 3.24 4.97 -9.85
CA GLY A 194 2.42 3.77 -9.65
C GLY A 194 1.55 3.87 -8.40
N TRP A 195 0.50 3.05 -8.35
CA TRP A 195 -0.52 3.13 -7.31
C TRP A 195 0.05 3.00 -5.89
N ASN A 196 0.93 2.03 -5.62
CA ASN A 196 1.52 1.84 -4.30
C ASN A 196 2.30 3.08 -3.81
N ALA A 197 3.14 3.65 -4.68
CA ALA A 197 3.92 4.86 -4.37
C ALA A 197 3.00 6.05 -4.09
N HIS A 198 1.95 6.23 -4.88
CA HIS A 198 0.95 7.26 -4.63
C HIS A 198 0.16 7.05 -3.34
N GLN A 199 -0.14 5.80 -2.96
CA GLN A 199 -0.79 5.51 -1.68
C GLN A 199 0.07 5.96 -0.50
N SER A 200 1.36 5.60 -0.50
CA SER A 200 2.31 6.05 0.52
C SER A 200 2.47 7.56 0.53
N LEU A 201 2.61 8.18 -0.64
CA LEU A 201 2.72 9.63 -0.77
C LEU A 201 1.46 10.36 -0.27
N GLY A 202 0.27 9.86 -0.58
CA GLY A 202 -1.00 10.43 -0.15
C GLY A 202 -1.14 10.47 1.37
N MET A 203 -0.69 9.41 2.05
CA MET A 203 -0.64 9.40 3.53
C MET A 203 0.30 10.46 4.09
N LEU A 204 1.51 10.57 3.53
CA LEU A 204 2.50 11.55 3.99
C LEU A 204 2.02 12.99 3.73
N ILE A 205 1.55 13.29 2.51
CA ILE A 205 1.05 14.61 2.13
C ILE A 205 -0.14 15.01 3.01
N THR A 206 -1.10 14.10 3.25
CA THR A 206 -2.24 14.45 4.11
C THR A 206 -1.83 14.72 5.56
N ARG A 207 -0.89 13.95 6.14
CA ARG A 207 -0.35 14.27 7.47
C ARG A 207 0.32 15.65 7.51
N ARG A 208 1.07 15.99 6.47
CA ARG A 208 1.70 17.30 6.34
C ARG A 208 0.69 18.43 6.17
N MET A 209 -0.34 18.21 5.38
CA MET A 209 -1.47 19.14 5.25
C MET A 209 -2.13 19.41 6.60
N GLU A 210 -2.33 18.38 7.43
CA GLU A 210 -2.87 18.55 8.79
C GLU A 210 -1.95 19.43 9.65
N THR A 211 -0.64 19.17 9.60
CA THR A 211 0.38 19.94 10.35
C THR A 211 0.43 21.40 9.90
N GLN A 212 0.18 21.66 8.60
CA GLN A 212 0.10 23.00 8.03
C GLN A 212 -1.30 23.65 8.18
N GLY A 213 -2.27 22.98 8.81
CA GLY A 213 -3.62 23.52 9.03
C GLY A 213 -4.51 23.55 7.79
N LEU A 214 -4.18 22.79 6.74
CA LEU A 214 -4.92 22.73 5.47
C LEU A 214 -6.20 21.86 5.53
N LYS A 215 -6.47 21.23 6.69
CA LYS A 215 -7.67 20.43 6.97
C LYS A 215 -7.97 19.39 5.87
N PRO A 216 -7.04 18.47 5.59
CA PRO A 216 -7.24 17.38 4.64
C PRO A 216 -8.47 16.54 5.01
N LEU A 217 -9.26 16.17 4.01
CA LEU A 217 -10.40 15.25 4.15
C LEU A 217 -10.06 13.84 3.66
N GLY A 218 -9.06 13.71 2.79
CA GLY A 218 -8.62 12.43 2.27
C GLY A 218 -7.77 12.55 1.02
N PHE A 219 -7.44 11.40 0.45
CA PHE A 219 -6.76 11.29 -0.82
C PHE A 219 -7.25 10.05 -1.58
N VAL A 220 -7.12 10.08 -2.89
CA VAL A 220 -7.33 8.93 -3.79
C VAL A 220 -6.17 8.86 -4.76
N ALA A 221 -5.85 7.66 -5.24
CA ALA A 221 -4.77 7.48 -6.20
C ALA A 221 -5.07 6.38 -7.21
N ASN A 222 -4.49 6.52 -8.39
CA ASN A 222 -4.41 5.48 -9.41
C ASN A 222 -2.94 5.27 -9.82
N ASP A 223 -2.68 4.65 -10.96
CA ASP A 223 -1.31 4.37 -11.40
C ASP A 223 -0.54 5.60 -11.87
N TYR A 224 -1.21 6.66 -12.33
CA TYR A 224 -0.56 7.84 -12.91
C TYR A 224 -0.65 9.11 -12.03
N ALA A 225 -1.64 9.20 -11.14
CA ALA A 225 -1.87 10.37 -10.31
C ALA A 225 -2.27 10.07 -8.87
N LEU A 226 -1.97 11.03 -8.00
CA LEU A 226 -2.45 11.18 -6.63
C LEU A 226 -3.31 12.43 -6.55
N ALA A 227 -4.53 12.34 -6.02
CA ALA A 227 -5.35 13.49 -5.67
C ALA A 227 -5.55 13.57 -4.17
N VAL A 228 -5.24 14.71 -3.56
CA VAL A 228 -5.57 15.03 -2.17
C VAL A 228 -6.60 16.15 -2.14
N TYR A 229 -7.46 16.17 -1.12
CA TYR A 229 -8.49 17.20 -1.01
C TYR A 229 -8.77 17.59 0.44
N GLY A 230 -9.11 18.86 0.65
CA GLY A 230 -9.28 19.48 1.96
C GLY A 230 -10.29 20.62 1.97
N LEU A 231 -10.43 21.25 3.13
CA LEU A 231 -11.30 22.41 3.32
C LEU A 231 -10.62 23.75 3.02
N GLU A 232 -9.29 23.81 3.11
CA GLU A 232 -8.51 25.01 2.85
C GLU A 232 -7.79 24.93 1.50
N LYS A 233 -7.59 26.08 0.85
CA LYS A 233 -6.87 26.15 -0.43
C LYS A 233 -5.38 25.84 -0.23
N ILE A 234 -4.85 24.95 -1.06
CA ILE A 234 -3.42 24.65 -1.14
C ILE A 234 -2.79 25.68 -2.07
N THR A 235 -2.05 26.64 -1.52
CA THR A 235 -1.40 27.72 -2.29
C THR A 235 0.06 27.42 -2.64
N ASP A 236 0.72 26.57 -1.86
CA ASP A 236 2.11 26.16 -2.07
C ASP A 236 2.21 24.62 -2.05
N PRO A 237 1.94 23.97 -3.20
CA PRO A 237 2.15 22.54 -3.32
C PRO A 237 3.60 22.11 -3.10
N ALA A 238 4.59 22.93 -3.45
CA ALA A 238 6.00 22.53 -3.36
C ALA A 238 6.41 22.24 -1.90
N ALA A 239 5.89 23.00 -0.94
CA ALA A 239 6.09 22.76 0.48
C ALA A 239 5.52 21.40 0.96
N LEU A 240 4.55 20.82 0.27
CA LEU A 240 4.01 19.49 0.61
C LEU A 240 4.92 18.35 0.14
N PHE A 241 5.76 18.60 -0.87
CA PHE A 241 6.65 17.60 -1.49
C PHE A 241 8.12 17.73 -1.08
N SER A 242 8.44 18.52 -0.06
CA SER A 242 9.83 18.67 0.40
C SER A 242 10.41 17.33 0.90
N ALA A 243 11.69 17.10 0.61
CA ALA A 243 12.39 15.83 0.85
C ALA A 243 12.49 15.43 2.34
N ASP A 244 12.38 16.41 3.26
CA ASP A 244 12.36 16.20 4.71
C ASP A 244 11.20 15.30 5.19
N ILE A 245 10.17 15.09 4.34
CA ILE A 245 9.07 14.16 4.59
C ILE A 245 9.55 12.72 4.80
N LEU A 246 10.68 12.35 4.18
CA LEU A 246 11.26 11.03 4.31
C LEU A 246 12.18 10.88 5.52
N GLU A 247 12.77 11.96 5.99
CA GLU A 247 13.75 11.91 7.08
C GLU A 247 13.06 11.73 8.44
N HIS A 248 11.89 12.35 8.64
CA HIS A 248 11.19 12.34 9.93
C HIS A 248 9.87 11.59 9.88
N GLU A 249 8.98 11.91 8.94
CA GLU A 249 7.61 11.37 8.94
C GLU A 249 7.58 9.89 8.47
N PHE A 250 8.42 9.53 7.51
CA PHE A 250 8.51 8.16 7.00
C PHE A 250 9.17 7.19 7.99
N VAL A 251 10.23 7.61 8.70
CA VAL A 251 10.90 6.75 9.69
C VAL A 251 9.98 6.49 10.88
N GLU A 252 9.31 7.51 11.40
CA GLU A 252 8.28 7.34 12.42
C GLU A 252 7.18 6.38 11.93
N TRP A 253 6.71 6.55 10.70
CA TRP A 253 5.70 5.66 10.13
C TRP A 253 6.18 4.22 9.99
N VAL A 254 7.37 3.96 9.43
CA VAL A 254 7.90 2.59 9.30
C VAL A 254 8.06 1.94 10.67
N GLN A 255 8.58 2.68 11.65
CA GLN A 255 8.81 2.18 13.01
C GLN A 255 7.51 1.95 13.79
N GLN A 256 6.48 2.77 13.57
CA GLN A 256 5.15 2.61 14.15
C GLN A 256 4.29 1.61 13.38
N SER A 257 4.59 1.37 12.10
CA SER A 257 3.87 0.41 11.26
C SER A 257 4.27 -1.02 11.61
N HIS A 258 3.30 -1.92 11.64
CA HIS A 258 3.53 -3.35 11.78
C HIS A 258 4.19 -4.00 10.54
N LEU A 259 4.80 -3.23 9.63
CA LEU A 259 5.23 -3.67 8.30
C LEU A 259 6.33 -4.74 8.34
N LEU A 260 7.37 -4.55 9.17
CA LEU A 260 8.44 -5.55 9.32
C LEU A 260 7.94 -6.83 10.00
N LYS A 261 7.12 -6.69 11.06
CA LYS A 261 6.49 -7.85 11.73
C LYS A 261 5.55 -8.60 10.77
N ARG A 262 4.86 -7.88 9.88
CA ARG A 262 4.00 -8.44 8.82
C ARG A 262 4.81 -9.22 7.78
N ALA A 263 5.86 -8.60 7.22
CA ALA A 263 6.74 -9.28 6.26
C ALA A 263 7.35 -10.54 6.90
N PHE A 264 7.78 -10.43 8.15
CA PHE A 264 8.28 -11.58 8.91
C PHE A 264 7.24 -12.66 9.13
N ARG A 265 5.98 -12.32 9.43
CA ARG A 265 4.91 -13.31 9.60
C ARG A 265 4.71 -14.15 8.35
N GLU A 266 4.69 -13.53 7.17
CA GLU A 266 4.56 -14.24 5.90
C GLU A 266 5.74 -15.20 5.67
N VAL A 267 6.97 -14.71 5.85
CA VAL A 267 8.20 -15.52 5.74
C VAL A 267 8.24 -16.65 6.76
N ALA A 268 7.81 -16.42 8.01
CA ALA A 268 7.78 -17.42 9.06
C ALA A 268 6.75 -18.53 8.80
N VAL A 269 5.61 -18.19 8.19
CA VAL A 269 4.61 -19.18 7.76
C VAL A 269 5.13 -19.99 6.58
N ILE A 270 5.63 -19.34 5.53
CA ILE A 270 6.13 -20.00 4.32
C ILE A 270 7.36 -20.87 4.63
N GLY A 271 8.29 -20.38 5.47
CA GLY A 271 9.44 -21.12 5.96
C GLY A 271 9.10 -22.27 6.92
N GLY A 272 7.83 -22.43 7.29
CA GLY A 272 7.36 -23.47 8.20
C GLY A 272 7.89 -23.31 9.63
N LEU A 273 8.27 -22.09 10.02
CA LEU A 273 8.59 -21.76 11.41
C LEU A 273 7.33 -21.73 12.26
N VAL A 274 6.22 -21.27 11.68
CA VAL A 274 4.89 -21.30 12.28
C VAL A 274 3.92 -22.05 11.36
N GLU A 275 3.48 -23.22 11.82
CA GLU A 275 2.51 -24.04 11.11
C GLU A 275 1.08 -23.51 11.35
N ARG A 276 0.28 -23.39 10.28
CA ARG A 276 -1.12 -22.93 10.31
C ARG A 276 -2.10 -24.07 10.46
N GLN A 277 -1.85 -25.18 9.77
CA GLN A 277 -2.72 -26.35 9.72
C GLN A 277 -2.09 -27.52 10.46
N HIS A 278 -2.84 -28.14 11.35
CA HIS A 278 -2.57 -29.45 11.92
C HIS A 278 -3.71 -30.40 11.58
N PRO A 279 -3.51 -31.72 11.59
CA PRO A 279 -4.60 -32.67 11.39
C PRO A 279 -5.78 -32.39 12.33
N GLY A 280 -6.95 -32.06 11.75
CA GLY A 280 -8.18 -31.75 12.49
C GLY A 280 -8.21 -30.39 13.22
N LYS A 281 -7.16 -29.56 13.14
CA LYS A 281 -7.10 -28.25 13.83
C LYS A 281 -6.42 -27.19 12.97
N ARG A 282 -7.03 -26.03 12.82
CA ARG A 282 -6.43 -24.86 12.14
C ARG A 282 -6.18 -23.76 13.16
N LYS A 283 -4.95 -23.23 13.20
CA LYS A 283 -4.66 -22.06 14.03
C LYS A 283 -5.39 -20.85 13.46
N THR A 284 -5.94 -20.05 14.35
CA THR A 284 -6.56 -18.77 13.98
C THR A 284 -5.48 -17.74 13.61
N GLY A 285 -5.84 -16.70 12.85
CA GLY A 285 -4.91 -15.60 12.53
C GLY A 285 -4.23 -15.03 13.77
N LYS A 286 -4.99 -14.85 14.86
CA LYS A 286 -4.51 -14.50 16.22
C LYS A 286 -3.34 -15.35 16.68
N GLN A 287 -3.51 -16.67 16.67
CA GLN A 287 -2.51 -17.60 17.19
C GLN A 287 -1.24 -17.58 16.33
N VAL A 288 -1.39 -17.37 15.02
CA VAL A 288 -0.27 -17.24 14.11
C VAL A 288 0.49 -15.94 14.39
N THR A 289 -0.19 -14.79 14.40
CA THR A 289 0.42 -13.47 14.64
C THR A 289 1.15 -13.42 15.98
N PHE A 290 0.52 -13.87 17.07
CA PHE A 290 1.17 -13.89 18.39
C PHE A 290 2.44 -14.74 18.39
N SER A 291 2.40 -15.91 17.74
CA SER A 291 3.56 -16.80 17.65
C SER A 291 4.68 -16.17 16.82
N THR A 292 4.35 -15.55 15.69
CA THR A 292 5.36 -14.93 14.82
C THR A 292 5.98 -13.69 15.44
N ASP A 293 5.20 -12.87 16.14
CA ASP A 293 5.71 -11.67 16.81
C ASP A 293 6.68 -12.02 17.92
N LEU A 294 6.36 -13.02 18.75
CA LEU A 294 7.27 -13.49 19.79
C LEU A 294 8.58 -14.02 19.19
N ILE A 295 8.49 -14.82 18.12
CA ILE A 295 9.68 -15.36 17.46
C ILE A 295 10.49 -14.24 16.80
N TYR A 296 9.83 -13.25 16.18
CA TYR A 296 10.50 -12.07 15.63
C TYR A 296 11.28 -11.32 16.71
N ASP A 297 10.64 -11.01 17.85
CA ASP A 297 11.26 -10.26 18.94
C ASP A 297 12.44 -11.03 19.57
N VAL A 298 12.33 -12.37 19.68
CA VAL A 298 13.43 -13.25 20.14
C VAL A 298 14.58 -13.28 19.14
N LEU A 299 14.31 -13.54 17.86
CA LEU A 299 15.36 -13.60 16.83
C LEU A 299 16.04 -12.23 16.69
N ARG A 300 15.30 -11.13 16.69
CA ARG A 300 15.87 -9.78 16.63
C ARG A 300 16.83 -9.52 17.79
N LYS A 301 16.53 -10.04 18.99
CA LYS A 301 17.34 -9.84 20.19
C LYS A 301 18.56 -10.76 20.25
N TYR A 302 18.44 -12.02 19.85
CA TYR A 302 19.47 -13.05 20.08
C TYR A 302 20.18 -13.53 18.81
N GLU A 303 19.58 -13.37 17.63
CA GLU A 303 20.14 -13.80 16.34
C GLU A 303 19.72 -12.82 15.22
N PRO A 304 20.19 -11.56 15.25
CA PRO A 304 19.74 -10.52 14.30
C PRO A 304 20.09 -10.83 12.84
N THR A 305 21.08 -11.69 12.60
CA THR A 305 21.49 -12.19 11.28
C THR A 305 20.78 -13.51 10.93
N HIS A 306 19.60 -13.79 11.50
CA HIS A 306 18.84 -14.98 11.18
C HIS A 306 18.27 -14.89 9.76
N LEU A 307 18.36 -15.98 8.99
CA LEU A 307 17.95 -16.04 7.57
C LEU A 307 16.53 -15.52 7.32
N LEU A 308 15.56 -15.90 8.18
CA LEU A 308 14.17 -15.44 8.03
C LEU A 308 13.99 -13.94 8.32
N LEU A 309 14.86 -13.33 9.14
CA LEU A 309 14.86 -11.88 9.32
C LEU A 309 15.40 -11.20 8.07
N GLU A 310 16.47 -11.71 7.47
CA GLU A 310 17.02 -11.21 6.20
C GLU A 310 16.01 -11.34 5.06
N ALA A 311 15.31 -12.48 4.94
CA ALA A 311 14.26 -12.68 3.95
C ALA A 311 13.06 -11.74 4.19
N ALA A 312 12.62 -11.57 5.43
CA ALA A 312 11.57 -10.61 5.77
C ALA A 312 11.98 -9.17 5.43
N TRP A 313 13.26 -8.84 5.65
CA TRP A 313 13.82 -7.55 5.28
C TRP A 313 13.90 -7.38 3.76
N ALA A 314 14.25 -8.42 3.01
CA ALA A 314 14.25 -8.41 1.55
C ALA A 314 12.83 -8.25 0.97
N ASP A 315 11.84 -8.94 1.53
CA ASP A 315 10.42 -8.81 1.13
C ASP A 315 9.86 -7.44 1.50
N ALA A 316 10.16 -6.96 2.71
CA ALA A 316 9.83 -5.60 3.13
C ALA A 316 10.50 -4.59 2.19
N ARG A 317 11.79 -4.76 1.87
CA ARG A 317 12.54 -3.89 0.95
C ARG A 317 11.95 -3.92 -0.46
N ALA A 318 11.51 -5.08 -0.94
CA ALA A 318 10.82 -5.20 -2.22
C ALA A 318 9.49 -4.42 -2.23
N ARG A 319 8.72 -4.48 -1.13
CA ARG A 319 7.55 -3.60 -0.90
C ARG A 319 7.94 -2.12 -0.72
N MET A 320 9.15 -1.86 -0.23
CA MET A 320 9.75 -0.53 -0.15
C MET A 320 10.46 -0.10 -1.46
N THR A 321 10.43 -0.88 -2.54
CA THR A 321 10.92 -0.40 -3.85
C THR A 321 10.05 0.79 -4.32
N ASP A 322 8.79 0.81 -3.89
CA ASP A 322 7.87 1.94 -4.00
C ASP A 322 8.37 3.18 -3.20
N VAL A 323 9.12 2.97 -2.11
CA VAL A 323 9.77 4.05 -1.33
C VAL A 323 10.99 4.60 -2.08
N GLY A 324 11.74 3.75 -2.79
CA GLY A 324 12.85 4.23 -3.64
C GLY A 324 12.34 5.14 -4.77
N ARG A 325 11.19 4.80 -5.36
CA ARG A 325 10.49 5.66 -6.32
C ARG A 325 9.98 6.95 -5.69
N LEU A 326 9.38 6.84 -4.50
CA LEU A 326 8.91 7.98 -3.73
C LEU A 326 10.05 8.94 -3.36
N ALA A 327 11.20 8.43 -2.93
CA ALA A 327 12.40 9.24 -2.66
C ALA A 327 12.89 9.95 -3.91
N SER A 328 13.01 9.22 -5.03
CA SER A 328 13.40 9.80 -6.31
C SER A 328 12.43 10.90 -6.77
N LEU A 329 11.12 10.71 -6.53
CA LEU A 329 10.09 11.70 -6.81
C LEU A 329 10.25 12.93 -5.92
N LEU A 330 10.40 12.77 -4.61
CA LEU A 330 10.49 13.88 -3.66
C LEU A 330 11.78 14.68 -3.84
N ASP A 331 12.90 14.01 -4.14
CA ASP A 331 14.19 14.66 -4.44
C ASP A 331 14.07 15.58 -5.66
N ARG A 332 13.32 15.17 -6.69
CA ARG A 332 13.14 15.98 -7.92
C ARG A 332 11.91 16.88 -7.88
N ALA A 333 10.96 16.65 -6.98
CA ALA A 333 9.64 17.30 -7.02
C ALA A 333 9.77 18.82 -7.02
N ALA A 334 10.45 19.39 -6.03
CA ALA A 334 10.61 20.85 -5.92
C ALA A 334 11.26 21.49 -7.16
N ALA A 335 12.23 20.81 -7.78
CA ALA A 335 12.97 21.32 -8.94
C ALA A 335 12.23 21.15 -10.28
N THR A 336 11.30 20.19 -10.35
CA THR A 336 10.63 19.79 -11.60
C THR A 336 9.12 20.05 -11.59
N MET A 337 8.60 20.61 -10.50
CA MET A 337 7.18 20.88 -10.33
C MET A 337 6.71 21.98 -11.26
N VAL A 338 5.65 21.68 -12.00
CA VAL A 338 4.85 22.64 -12.74
C VAL A 338 3.53 22.75 -12.01
N HIS A 339 3.36 23.81 -11.21
CA HIS A 339 2.10 24.07 -10.51
C HIS A 339 1.19 24.96 -11.35
N VAL A 340 -0.05 24.50 -11.56
CA VAL A 340 -1.11 25.25 -12.23
C VAL A 340 -2.29 25.41 -11.26
N ASP A 341 -2.61 26.66 -10.90
CA ASP A 341 -3.81 26.99 -10.13
C ASP A 341 -4.98 27.27 -11.08
N LEU A 342 -6.05 26.50 -10.94
CA LEU A 342 -7.15 26.41 -11.89
C LEU A 342 -8.48 26.72 -11.20
N GLU A 343 -9.43 27.22 -11.98
CA GLU A 343 -10.77 27.52 -11.48
C GLU A 343 -11.66 26.28 -11.36
N ARG A 344 -11.30 25.18 -12.04
CA ARG A 344 -12.08 23.94 -12.12
C ARG A 344 -11.21 22.73 -12.46
N VAL A 345 -11.84 21.56 -12.43
CA VAL A 345 -11.24 20.26 -12.76
C VAL A 345 -10.74 20.21 -14.21
N THR A 346 -9.71 19.38 -14.47
CA THR A 346 -9.14 19.13 -15.80
C THR A 346 -9.42 17.72 -16.31
N PRO A 347 -9.32 17.47 -17.63
CA PRO A 347 -9.52 16.14 -18.20
C PRO A 347 -8.63 15.08 -17.53
N LEU A 348 -7.34 15.33 -17.30
CA LEU A 348 -6.47 14.32 -16.68
C LEU A 348 -6.81 14.04 -15.20
N ALA A 349 -7.47 14.96 -14.48
CA ALA A 349 -7.90 14.74 -13.11
C ALA A 349 -9.11 13.80 -13.00
N VAL A 350 -9.99 13.75 -14.01
CA VAL A 350 -11.27 13.02 -13.93
C VAL A 350 -11.10 11.53 -13.56
N PRO A 351 -10.18 10.74 -14.18
CA PRO A 351 -10.09 9.31 -13.84
C PRO A 351 -9.61 9.02 -12.41
N VAL A 352 -8.84 9.93 -11.79
CA VAL A 352 -8.45 9.76 -10.37
C VAL A 352 -9.58 10.25 -9.44
N LEU A 353 -10.28 11.31 -9.81
CA LEU A 353 -11.38 11.86 -9.00
C LEU A 353 -12.66 11.02 -9.05
N THR A 354 -12.95 10.30 -10.13
CA THR A 354 -14.09 9.36 -10.21
C THR A 354 -13.94 8.15 -9.27
N LEU A 355 -12.75 7.94 -8.70
CA LEU A 355 -12.57 6.98 -7.61
C LEU A 355 -13.18 7.50 -6.30
N ILE A 356 -13.28 8.83 -6.15
CA ILE A 356 -14.02 9.46 -5.06
C ILE A 356 -15.50 9.13 -5.28
N GLY A 357 -16.13 8.52 -4.29
CA GLY A 357 -17.55 8.14 -4.38
C GLY A 357 -17.80 6.71 -4.86
N ARG A 358 -16.93 6.07 -5.66
CA ARG A 358 -16.99 4.60 -5.89
C ARG A 358 -16.84 3.79 -4.60
N GLU A 359 -16.22 4.44 -3.64
CA GLU A 359 -16.12 4.05 -2.25
C GLU A 359 -17.51 3.97 -1.54
N LYS A 360 -18.55 4.70 -1.97
CA LYS A 360 -19.90 4.76 -1.36
C LYS A 360 -20.85 3.66 -1.86
N ILE A 361 -20.52 2.38 -1.65
CA ILE A 361 -21.42 1.18 -1.62
C ILE A 361 -22.27 0.83 -2.86
N SER A 362 -22.34 -0.48 -3.11
CA SER A 362 -23.20 -1.21 -4.05
C SER A 362 -24.71 -1.14 -3.73
N THR A 363 -25.44 -0.37 -4.53
CA THR A 363 -26.85 -0.62 -4.86
C THR A 363 -27.01 -0.37 -6.37
N ASN A 364 -27.89 -1.08 -7.08
CA ASN A 364 -28.06 -0.84 -8.52
C ASN A 364 -28.46 0.62 -8.86
N SER A 365 -28.98 1.38 -7.90
CA SER A 365 -29.30 2.82 -8.06
C SER A 365 -28.12 3.76 -7.80
N SER A 366 -27.02 3.30 -7.19
CA SER A 366 -25.84 4.12 -6.89
C SER A 366 -24.83 4.12 -8.04
N ASP A 367 -24.76 3.05 -8.83
CA ASP A 367 -23.91 3.01 -10.03
C ASP A 367 -24.38 4.02 -11.07
N ASP A 368 -25.69 4.18 -11.25
CA ASP A 368 -26.27 5.23 -12.11
C ASP A 368 -25.93 6.64 -11.58
N ALA A 369 -25.97 6.85 -10.26
CA ALA A 369 -25.61 8.13 -9.66
C ALA A 369 -24.11 8.46 -9.81
N LEU A 370 -23.23 7.46 -9.66
CA LEU A 370 -21.79 7.61 -9.89
C LEU A 370 -21.47 7.85 -11.37
N LEU A 371 -22.22 7.24 -12.28
CA LEU A 371 -22.11 7.49 -13.70
C LEU A 371 -22.52 8.93 -14.02
N ILE A 372 -23.64 9.41 -13.48
CA ILE A 372 -24.09 10.80 -13.62
C ILE A 372 -23.06 11.79 -13.05
N GLU A 373 -22.47 11.49 -11.87
CA GLU A 373 -21.42 12.32 -11.27
C GLU A 373 -20.16 12.34 -12.14
N ALA A 374 -19.76 11.19 -12.69
CA ALA A 374 -18.66 11.09 -13.63
C ALA A 374 -18.95 11.88 -14.91
N GLU A 375 -20.13 11.74 -15.52
CA GLU A 375 -20.55 12.48 -16.71
C GLU A 375 -20.57 13.99 -16.47
N ALA A 376 -21.08 14.43 -15.32
CA ALA A 376 -21.06 15.85 -14.94
C ALA A 376 -19.62 16.37 -14.78
N MET A 377 -18.73 15.56 -14.21
CA MET A 377 -17.31 15.90 -14.08
C MET A 377 -16.61 15.93 -15.44
N ILE A 378 -16.96 15.02 -16.37
CA ILE A 378 -16.46 15.03 -17.75
C ILE A 378 -16.94 16.28 -18.49
N ALA A 379 -18.21 16.66 -18.34
CA ALA A 379 -18.76 17.85 -18.97
C ALA A 379 -18.06 19.13 -18.48
N ASP A 380 -17.86 19.26 -17.16
CA ASP A 380 -17.08 20.36 -16.55
C ASP A 380 -15.60 20.29 -16.96
N ALA A 381 -15.09 19.06 -17.05
CA ALA A 381 -13.90 18.53 -17.72
C ALA A 381 -13.56 19.12 -19.08
N MET A 382 -14.57 19.16 -19.95
CA MET A 382 -14.40 19.30 -21.40
C MET A 382 -14.99 20.60 -21.96
N ARG A 383 -15.81 21.35 -21.20
CA ARG A 383 -16.31 22.70 -21.55
C ARG A 383 -15.23 23.70 -22.06
N PRO A 384 -15.31 24.28 -23.26
CA PRO A 384 -14.24 25.15 -23.77
C PRO A 384 -14.16 26.56 -23.13
N ASP A 385 -15.16 26.96 -22.33
CA ASP A 385 -15.37 28.30 -21.75
C ASP A 385 -15.17 28.39 -20.23
#